data_AF-M4SWP4-F1
#
_entry.id   AF-M4SWP4-F1
#
_cell.length_a   1.000
_cell.length_b   1.000
_cell.length_c   1.000
_cell.angle_alpha   90.00
_cell.angle_beta   90.00
_cell.angle_gamma   90.00
#
_symmetry.space_group_name_H-M   'P 1'
#
loop_
_entity.id
_entity.type
_entity.pdbx_description
1 polymer ?
#
loop_
_entity_poly.entity_id
_entity_poly.type
_entity_poly.pdbx_seq_one_letter_code
_entity_poly.pdbx_strand_id
1 'polypeptide(L)'
;METIHAISDLFFAQITSLSFQYHRCSHTKKTIEIHLLTLIQYEKQPYLLFQIQLNQLREARSEKMRYSALHSCLWVMFLLLFHALNVDGNSKGAIQGAKWKPLCTLTADANKVYNRALKLQTLITDYTKAATKLAVEAVAAAQKMQNAEAHAAAIGLVAEIREQLKSKQPEIARCYKVAVETLAFISYTHGRIAEFLEIMGHNRGATNYGCLAKLSSPTSTTTDTAAALLSTCKIKPDDITAGSEPTAVLKMSGFDGMTHSTGLDNSILTSTGNENCVLTSATAADLNSDTGPQEDIPFANGYFLKHQTNTARTNHPINSLSKQASGLPNKGQNQQYVRLWDKYVQLEGWETSFKAGFSKTDAEALKQSTAVKTAIRNIIDNKSGAYEDNKENEAIKQLVEKLFKPGEDNYT
;
A
#
# COMPACT_ATOMS: atom_id res chain seq x y z
N MET A 1 -36.82 5.29 20.59
CA MET A 1 -35.83 4.66 21.47
C MET A 1 -36.19 3.18 21.61
N GLU A 2 -36.19 2.45 20.47
CA GLU A 2 -36.51 1.02 20.39
C GLU A 2 -36.24 0.56 18.94
N THR A 3 -34.96 0.52 18.56
CA THR A 3 -34.49 -0.14 17.32
C THR A 3 -32.97 -0.33 17.33
N ILE A 4 -32.38 -0.59 18.50
CA ILE A 4 -30.93 -0.87 18.68
C ILE A 4 -30.76 -2.21 19.42
N HIS A 5 -31.67 -3.18 19.23
CA HIS A 5 -31.58 -4.50 19.90
C HIS A 5 -31.76 -5.71 18.95
N ALA A 6 -31.66 -5.53 17.63
CA ALA A 6 -31.77 -6.64 16.67
C ALA A 6 -30.50 -6.92 15.84
N ILE A 7 -29.36 -6.31 16.18
CA ILE A 7 -28.08 -6.52 15.45
C ILE A 7 -27.00 -7.19 16.34
N SER A 8 -27.28 -7.35 17.64
CA SER A 8 -26.38 -8.04 18.59
C SER A 8 -26.39 -9.56 18.43
N ASP A 9 -27.51 -10.16 18.01
CA ASP A 9 -27.71 -11.61 18.10
C ASP A 9 -27.35 -12.40 16.83
N LEU A 10 -26.89 -11.72 15.77
CA LEU A 10 -26.32 -12.39 14.59
C LEU A 10 -24.78 -12.42 14.57
N PHE A 11 -24.11 -11.79 15.53
CA PHE A 11 -22.65 -11.77 15.61
C PHE A 11 -22.06 -12.81 16.57
N PHE A 12 -22.89 -13.51 17.34
CA PHE A 12 -22.46 -14.51 18.34
C PHE A 12 -22.63 -15.97 17.91
N ALA A 13 -23.11 -16.25 16.70
CA ALA A 13 -23.36 -17.62 16.21
C ALA A 13 -22.30 -18.16 15.21
N GLN A 14 -21.17 -17.46 15.03
CA GLN A 14 -20.11 -17.89 14.10
C GLN A 14 -18.72 -18.03 14.75
N ILE A 15 -18.66 -18.04 16.08
CA ILE A 15 -17.46 -18.34 16.88
C ILE A 15 -17.76 -19.50 17.83
N THR A 16 -18.26 -20.62 17.28
CA THR A 16 -18.30 -21.92 17.95
C THR A 16 -18.26 -23.02 16.90
N SER A 17 -17.13 -23.11 16.18
CA SER A 17 -16.74 -24.30 15.43
C SER A 17 -15.27 -24.13 15.02
N LEU A 18 -14.36 -24.34 15.97
CA LEU A 18 -12.94 -24.70 15.76
C LEU A 18 -12.18 -24.67 17.11
N SER A 19 -12.62 -25.52 18.03
CA SER A 19 -11.79 -25.98 19.16
C SER A 19 -12.32 -27.35 19.57
N PHE A 20 -11.41 -28.28 19.93
CA PHE A 20 -11.50 -29.76 19.96
C PHE A 20 -10.98 -30.38 18.65
N GLN A 21 -9.87 -31.13 18.58
CA GLN A 21 -9.18 -31.96 19.57
C GLN A 21 -7.66 -31.96 19.34
N TYR A 22 -6.90 -31.84 20.44
CA TYR A 22 -5.49 -32.17 20.51
C TYR A 22 -5.29 -33.01 21.78
N HIS A 23 -5.18 -34.36 21.67
CA HIS A 23 -4.31 -35.15 22.55
C HIS A 23 -4.22 -36.66 22.22
N ARG A 24 -2.95 -37.12 22.16
CA ARG A 24 -2.34 -38.43 22.51
C ARG A 24 -2.43 -39.66 21.60
N CYS A 25 -1.27 -40.07 21.07
CA CYS A 25 -0.47 -41.29 21.41
C CYS A 25 0.65 -41.45 20.35
N SER A 26 1.95 -41.36 20.66
CA SER A 26 2.85 -42.34 21.31
C SER A 26 3.33 -43.51 20.42
N HIS A 27 4.65 -43.56 20.26
CA HIS A 27 5.58 -44.66 19.94
C HIS A 27 5.97 -45.04 18.49
N THR A 28 7.31 -45.11 18.35
CA THR A 28 8.16 -45.96 17.48
C THR A 28 8.32 -45.64 15.99
N LYS A 29 9.50 -45.14 15.60
CA LYS A 29 10.54 -45.99 14.99
C LYS A 29 11.89 -45.27 14.85
N LYS A 30 12.92 -46.07 15.06
CA LYS A 30 14.36 -45.80 15.03
C LYS A 30 14.88 -46.07 13.61
N THR A 31 15.94 -45.34 13.25
CA THR A 31 16.98 -45.69 12.26
C THR A 31 16.70 -45.37 10.79
N ILE A 32 17.74 -44.83 10.14
CA ILE A 32 17.88 -44.49 8.71
C ILE A 32 17.23 -43.11 8.42
N GLU A 33 17.97 -42.01 8.28
CA GLU A 33 18.92 -41.82 7.19
C GLU A 33 19.95 -40.73 7.54
N ILE A 34 21.21 -41.15 7.50
CA ILE A 34 22.40 -40.31 7.46
C ILE A 34 22.38 -39.62 6.09
N HIS A 35 22.05 -38.32 6.01
CA HIS A 35 22.59 -37.39 5.00
C HIS A 35 22.11 -35.92 5.08
N LEU A 36 21.69 -35.40 6.24
CA LEU A 36 21.32 -33.98 6.36
C LEU A 36 21.77 -33.33 7.68
N LEU A 37 23.09 -33.30 7.92
CA LEU A 37 23.71 -32.49 8.97
C LEU A 37 24.95 -31.77 8.44
N THR A 38 24.76 -30.97 7.39
CA THR A 38 25.70 -29.93 7.00
C THR A 38 24.89 -28.67 6.73
N LEU A 39 24.57 -27.88 7.77
CA LEU A 39 24.32 -26.42 7.71
C LEU A 39 23.73 -25.77 8.97
N ILE A 40 23.73 -26.40 10.14
CA ILE A 40 23.38 -25.68 11.39
C ILE A 40 24.32 -26.12 12.51
N GLN A 41 25.44 -25.41 12.68
CA GLN A 41 26.13 -25.19 13.97
C GLN A 41 27.39 -24.33 13.75
N TYR A 42 27.19 -23.04 13.47
CA TYR A 42 28.25 -22.02 13.58
C TYR A 42 27.90 -21.07 14.73
N GLU A 43 27.78 -21.60 15.95
CA GLU A 43 27.57 -20.74 17.13
C GLU A 43 28.14 -21.28 18.44
N LYS A 44 29.04 -22.28 18.39
CA LYS A 44 29.76 -22.78 19.58
C LYS A 44 31.21 -23.18 19.29
N GLN A 45 32.02 -22.33 18.67
CA GLN A 45 33.46 -22.61 18.53
C GLN A 45 34.44 -21.43 18.76
N PRO A 46 34.35 -20.70 19.88
CA PRO A 46 35.56 -20.15 20.50
C PRO A 46 36.04 -21.01 21.67
N TYR A 47 35.13 -21.66 22.39
CA TYR A 47 35.44 -22.40 23.62
C TYR A 47 36.15 -23.74 23.38
N LEU A 48 35.84 -24.44 22.29
CA LEU A 48 36.44 -25.75 22.00
C LEU A 48 37.91 -25.63 21.56
N LEU A 49 38.23 -24.60 20.76
CA LEU A 49 39.61 -24.29 20.34
C LEU A 49 40.48 -23.87 21.53
N PHE A 50 39.93 -23.09 22.47
CA PHE A 50 40.61 -22.70 23.69
C PHE A 50 40.91 -23.90 24.62
N GLN A 51 39.96 -24.84 24.75
CA GLN A 51 40.13 -26.07 25.54
C GLN A 51 41.20 -27.01 24.94
N ILE A 52 41.26 -27.13 23.61
CA ILE A 52 42.28 -27.94 22.92
C ILE A 52 43.69 -27.36 23.13
N GLN A 53 43.85 -26.04 23.07
CA GLN A 53 45.14 -25.39 23.33
C GLN A 53 45.58 -25.47 24.80
N LEU A 54 44.65 -25.39 25.75
CA LEU A 54 44.93 -25.56 27.18
C LEU A 54 45.41 -26.97 27.53
N ASN A 55 44.84 -28.00 26.89
CA ASN A 55 45.29 -29.38 27.10
C ASN A 55 46.68 -29.65 26.50
N GLN A 56 47.01 -29.05 25.35
CA GLN A 56 48.36 -29.11 24.75
C GLN A 56 49.44 -28.46 25.64
N LEU A 57 49.10 -27.39 26.36
CA LEU A 57 50.01 -26.72 27.32
C LEU A 57 50.28 -27.55 28.58
N ARG A 58 49.36 -28.45 28.97
CA ARG A 58 49.47 -29.26 30.19
C ARG A 58 50.41 -30.47 30.03
N GLU A 59 50.65 -30.94 28.80
CA GLU A 59 51.50 -32.11 28.52
C GLU A 59 52.96 -31.78 28.14
N ALA A 60 53.32 -30.51 27.94
CA ALA A 60 54.68 -30.13 27.54
C ALA A 60 55.69 -30.17 28.72
N ARG A 61 56.49 -31.25 28.79
CA ARG A 61 57.55 -31.51 29.81
C ARG A 61 58.90 -30.83 29.58
N SER A 62 59.02 -29.88 28.65
CA SER A 62 60.29 -29.17 28.38
C SER A 62 60.08 -27.67 28.36
N GLU A 63 60.89 -26.93 29.15
CA GLU A 63 60.85 -25.47 29.26
C GLU A 63 60.95 -24.76 27.90
N LYS A 64 61.67 -25.34 26.92
CA LYS A 64 61.77 -24.76 25.57
C LYS A 64 60.45 -24.79 24.79
N MET A 65 59.55 -25.76 25.04
CA MET A 65 58.26 -25.82 24.35
C MET A 65 57.21 -24.88 24.97
N ARG A 66 57.38 -24.52 26.25
CA ARG A 66 56.48 -23.56 26.92
C ARG A 66 56.59 -22.15 26.33
N TYR A 67 57.79 -21.72 25.96
CA TYR A 67 58.00 -20.42 25.32
C TYR A 67 57.36 -20.33 23.92
N SER A 68 57.45 -21.38 23.11
CA SER A 68 56.83 -21.43 21.78
C SER A 68 55.29 -21.39 21.83
N ALA A 69 54.70 -22.14 22.77
CA ALA A 69 53.25 -22.17 22.96
C ALA A 69 52.70 -20.85 23.54
N LEU A 70 53.42 -20.24 24.50
CA LEU A 70 53.08 -18.90 25.02
C LEU A 70 53.19 -17.83 23.94
N HIS A 71 54.20 -17.88 23.08
CA HIS A 71 54.37 -16.91 22.01
C HIS A 71 53.30 -17.05 20.92
N SER A 72 52.90 -18.29 20.58
CA SER A 72 51.77 -18.55 19.66
C SER A 72 50.42 -18.12 20.26
N CYS A 73 50.18 -18.37 21.55
CA CYS A 73 48.98 -17.86 22.23
C CYS A 73 48.96 -16.33 22.29
N LEU A 74 50.10 -15.68 22.56
CA LEU A 74 50.19 -14.22 22.54
C LEU A 74 49.91 -13.67 21.14
N TRP A 75 50.46 -14.29 20.08
CA TRP A 75 50.21 -13.89 18.70
C TRP A 75 48.75 -14.10 18.29
N VAL A 76 48.12 -15.20 18.70
CA VAL A 76 46.68 -15.43 18.44
C VAL A 76 45.82 -14.45 19.21
N MET A 77 46.15 -14.13 20.48
CA MET A 77 45.45 -13.07 21.22
C MET A 77 45.70 -11.68 20.62
N PHE A 78 46.89 -11.39 20.13
CA PHE A 78 47.21 -10.12 19.45
C PHE A 78 46.46 -10.03 18.11
N LEU A 79 46.38 -11.12 17.33
CA LEU A 79 45.60 -11.20 16.10
C LEU A 79 44.09 -11.09 16.37
N LEU A 80 43.57 -11.68 17.46
CA LEU A 80 42.18 -11.53 17.87
C LEU A 80 41.87 -10.12 18.39
N LEU A 81 42.81 -9.47 19.10
CA LEU A 81 42.70 -8.05 19.47
C LEU A 81 42.73 -7.14 18.24
N PHE A 82 43.57 -7.42 17.24
CA PHE A 82 43.61 -6.65 16.00
C PHE A 82 42.36 -6.85 15.12
N HIS A 83 41.72 -8.03 15.15
CA HIS A 83 40.42 -8.23 14.51
C HIS A 83 39.26 -7.60 15.31
N ALA A 84 39.37 -7.50 16.64
CA ALA A 84 38.38 -6.81 17.48
C ALA A 84 38.51 -5.28 17.42
N LEU A 85 39.67 -4.74 17.02
CA LEU A 85 39.93 -3.29 16.90
C LEU A 85 39.68 -2.73 15.48
N ASN A 86 39.37 -3.58 14.50
CA ASN A 86 38.89 -3.17 13.17
C ASN A 86 37.36 -3.29 13.07
N VAL A 87 36.63 -2.86 14.12
CA VAL A 87 35.28 -2.35 13.90
C VAL A 87 35.47 -0.96 13.32
N ASP A 88 35.37 -0.85 11.99
CA ASP A 88 35.50 0.40 11.25
C ASP A 88 34.81 1.55 12.00
N GLY A 89 35.59 2.57 12.31
CA GLY A 89 35.13 3.77 13.01
C GLY A 89 33.96 4.43 12.27
N ASN A 90 32.80 4.36 12.90
CA ASN A 90 31.64 5.25 12.80
C ASN A 90 31.16 5.63 11.38
N SER A 91 30.17 4.87 10.90
CA SER A 91 29.35 5.09 9.69
C SER A 91 28.43 6.32 9.75
N LYS A 92 28.99 7.48 10.11
CA LYS A 92 28.30 8.77 10.10
C LYS A 92 28.43 9.33 8.68
N GLY A 93 27.34 9.25 7.92
CA GLY A 93 27.31 9.63 6.50
C GLY A 93 25.96 10.23 6.12
N ALA A 94 25.93 11.03 5.06
CA ALA A 94 24.68 11.49 4.49
C ALA A 94 23.97 10.33 3.79
N ILE A 95 22.64 10.33 3.73
CA ILE A 95 21.91 9.40 2.85
C ILE A 95 22.22 9.79 1.41
N GLN A 96 22.69 8.83 0.61
CA GLN A 96 23.05 9.06 -0.79
C GLN A 96 21.88 9.63 -1.59
N GLY A 97 22.18 10.56 -2.50
CA GLY A 97 21.20 11.26 -3.35
C GLY A 97 20.25 10.29 -4.06
N ALA A 98 20.82 9.22 -4.63
CA ALA A 98 20.07 8.20 -5.35
C ALA A 98 19.09 7.41 -4.47
N LYS A 99 19.30 7.35 -3.15
CA LYS A 99 18.49 6.55 -2.21
C LYS A 99 17.30 7.33 -1.68
N TRP A 100 17.42 8.63 -1.46
CA TRP A 100 16.31 9.47 -1.00
C TRP A 100 15.57 10.19 -2.14
N LYS A 101 16.16 10.32 -3.35
CA LYS A 101 15.51 10.94 -4.52
C LYS A 101 14.12 10.36 -4.86
N PRO A 102 13.89 9.03 -4.83
CA PRO A 102 12.55 8.49 -5.10
C PRO A 102 11.48 9.00 -4.13
N LEU A 103 11.83 9.27 -2.87
CA LEU A 103 10.92 9.89 -1.90
C LEU A 103 10.53 11.31 -2.32
N CYS A 104 11.53 12.11 -2.69
CA CYS A 104 11.34 13.48 -3.20
C CYS A 104 10.48 13.51 -4.47
N THR A 105 10.66 12.53 -5.36
CA THR A 105 9.82 12.41 -6.56
C THR A 105 8.40 11.96 -6.22
N LEU A 106 8.23 11.05 -5.24
CA LEU A 106 6.90 10.64 -4.78
C LEU A 106 6.13 11.81 -4.15
N THR A 107 6.77 12.68 -3.36
CA THR A 107 6.13 13.89 -2.83
C THR A 107 5.80 14.88 -3.94
N ALA A 108 6.71 15.08 -4.90
CA ALA A 108 6.47 15.95 -6.05
C ALA A 108 5.29 15.47 -6.93
N ASP A 109 5.06 14.16 -6.99
CA ASP A 109 3.94 13.55 -7.70
C ASP A 109 2.69 13.34 -6.84
N ALA A 110 2.71 13.66 -5.54
CA ALA A 110 1.59 13.41 -4.64
C ALA A 110 0.30 14.08 -5.15
N ASN A 111 0.40 15.30 -5.69
CA ASN A 111 -0.74 16.00 -6.30
C ASN A 111 -1.35 15.26 -7.48
N LYS A 112 -0.57 14.52 -8.27
CA LYS A 112 -1.13 13.70 -9.36
C LYS A 112 -2.04 12.60 -8.82
N VAL A 113 -1.67 12.01 -7.68
CA VAL A 113 -2.49 10.99 -7.01
C VAL A 113 -3.75 11.63 -6.40
N TYR A 114 -3.64 12.81 -5.78
CA TYR A 114 -4.80 13.57 -5.30
C TYR A 114 -5.78 13.89 -6.45
N ASN A 115 -5.24 14.35 -7.57
CA ASN A 115 -5.99 14.72 -8.76
C ASN A 115 -6.73 13.53 -9.38
N ARG A 116 -6.10 12.35 -9.42
CA ARG A 116 -6.73 11.09 -9.83
C ARG A 116 -7.85 10.65 -8.89
N ALA A 117 -7.65 10.76 -7.58
CA ALA A 117 -8.69 10.45 -6.61
C ALA A 117 -9.91 11.37 -6.78
N LEU A 118 -9.70 12.67 -7.00
CA LEU A 118 -10.77 13.62 -7.30
C LEU A 118 -11.45 13.30 -8.64
N LYS A 119 -10.68 12.98 -9.69
CA LYS A 119 -11.22 12.57 -10.99
C LYS A 119 -12.16 11.39 -10.86
N LEU A 120 -11.80 10.38 -10.08
CA LEU A 120 -12.67 9.22 -9.86
C LEU A 120 -14.00 9.63 -9.21
N GLN A 121 -13.98 10.50 -8.20
CA GLN A 121 -15.20 11.04 -7.58
C GLN A 121 -16.07 11.81 -8.59
N THR A 122 -15.44 12.61 -9.46
CA THR A 122 -16.12 13.31 -10.55
C THR A 122 -16.78 12.34 -11.53
N LEU A 123 -16.07 11.29 -11.96
CA LEU A 123 -16.63 10.27 -12.86
C LEU A 123 -17.86 9.56 -12.27
N ILE A 124 -17.82 9.23 -10.97
CA ILE A 124 -18.97 8.63 -10.30
C ILE A 124 -20.15 9.63 -10.22
N THR A 125 -19.85 10.89 -9.89
CA THR A 125 -20.87 11.96 -9.85
C THR A 125 -21.50 12.14 -11.23
N ASP A 126 -20.69 12.23 -12.29
CA ASP A 126 -21.15 12.39 -13.66
C ASP A 126 -21.98 11.20 -14.14
N TYR A 127 -21.62 9.98 -13.75
CA TYR A 127 -22.43 8.78 -13.99
C TYR A 127 -23.85 8.93 -13.41
N THR A 128 -23.96 9.28 -12.12
CA THR A 128 -25.28 9.46 -11.47
C THR A 128 -26.07 10.66 -12.01
N LYS A 129 -25.36 11.74 -12.37
CA LYS A 129 -25.96 12.93 -12.96
C LYS A 129 -26.51 12.65 -14.36
N ALA A 130 -25.78 11.90 -15.19
CA ALA A 130 -26.24 11.50 -16.51
C ALA A 130 -27.49 10.62 -16.43
N ALA A 131 -27.51 9.64 -15.52
CA ALA A 131 -28.69 8.81 -15.27
C ALA A 131 -29.92 9.65 -14.87
N THR A 132 -29.72 10.58 -13.93
CA THR A 132 -30.79 11.46 -13.45
C THR A 132 -31.28 12.40 -14.54
N LYS A 133 -30.37 12.96 -15.34
CA LYS A 133 -30.69 13.81 -16.49
C LYS A 133 -31.57 13.06 -17.49
N LEU A 134 -31.21 11.83 -17.85
CA LEU A 134 -31.97 11.01 -18.78
C LEU A 134 -33.39 10.72 -18.25
N ALA A 135 -33.52 10.42 -16.95
CA ALA A 135 -34.82 10.21 -16.31
C ALA A 135 -35.70 11.48 -16.37
N VAL A 136 -35.13 12.66 -16.13
CA VAL A 136 -35.85 13.94 -16.20
C VAL A 136 -36.25 14.27 -17.64
N GLU A 137 -35.36 14.07 -18.60
CA GLU A 137 -35.63 14.29 -20.03
C GLU A 137 -36.76 13.39 -20.54
N ALA A 138 -36.79 12.12 -20.12
CA ALA A 138 -37.87 11.19 -20.45
C ALA A 138 -39.25 11.68 -19.94
N VAL A 139 -39.30 12.12 -18.68
CA VAL A 139 -40.55 12.66 -18.09
C VAL A 139 -40.96 13.96 -18.78
N ALA A 140 -40.02 14.87 -19.03
CA ALA A 140 -40.29 16.14 -19.71
C ALA A 140 -40.83 15.92 -21.14
N ALA A 141 -40.23 14.98 -21.88
CA ALA A 141 -40.71 14.61 -23.21
C ALA A 141 -42.15 14.06 -23.15
N ALA A 142 -42.44 13.15 -22.21
CA ALA A 142 -43.79 12.62 -22.03
C ALA A 142 -44.82 13.70 -21.71
N GLN A 143 -44.47 14.65 -20.82
CA GLN A 143 -45.34 15.79 -20.48
C GLN A 143 -45.62 16.68 -21.69
N LYS A 144 -44.65 16.86 -22.60
CA LYS A 144 -44.84 17.64 -23.83
C LYS A 144 -45.78 16.94 -24.81
N MET A 145 -45.75 15.61 -24.88
CA MET A 145 -46.56 14.81 -25.80
C MET A 145 -48.01 14.59 -25.31
N GLN A 146 -48.26 14.74 -24.01
CA GLN A 146 -49.60 14.70 -23.39
C GLN A 146 -50.46 13.47 -23.77
N ASN A 147 -49.82 12.31 -23.94
CA ASN A 147 -50.53 11.06 -24.22
C ASN A 147 -50.10 9.93 -23.27
N ALA A 148 -51.00 8.97 -23.08
CA ALA A 148 -50.84 7.89 -22.12
C ALA A 148 -49.64 6.99 -22.47
N GLU A 149 -49.41 6.71 -23.76
CA GLU A 149 -48.25 5.92 -24.20
C GLU A 149 -46.92 6.58 -23.84
N ALA A 150 -46.77 7.89 -24.04
CA ALA A 150 -45.57 8.63 -23.70
C ALA A 150 -45.29 8.58 -22.20
N HIS A 151 -46.33 8.75 -21.37
CA HIS A 151 -46.21 8.63 -19.92
C HIS A 151 -45.81 7.21 -19.49
N ALA A 152 -46.41 6.18 -20.08
CA ALA A 152 -46.07 4.79 -19.79
C ALA A 152 -44.61 4.47 -20.18
N ALA A 153 -44.16 4.92 -21.36
CA ALA A 153 -42.78 4.74 -21.82
C ALA A 153 -41.78 5.44 -20.88
N ALA A 154 -42.05 6.70 -20.50
CA ALA A 154 -41.21 7.44 -19.57
C ALA A 154 -41.12 6.75 -18.20
N ILE A 155 -42.23 6.22 -17.67
CA ILE A 155 -42.21 5.52 -16.38
C ILE A 155 -41.42 4.21 -16.48
N GLY A 156 -41.58 3.46 -17.57
CA GLY A 156 -40.75 2.28 -17.84
C GLY A 156 -39.25 2.63 -17.85
N LEU A 157 -38.86 3.65 -18.62
CA LEU A 157 -37.46 4.10 -18.70
C LEU A 157 -36.92 4.58 -17.33
N VAL A 158 -37.71 5.35 -16.57
CA VAL A 158 -37.32 5.78 -15.21
C VAL A 158 -37.15 4.58 -14.27
N ALA A 159 -38.01 3.57 -14.39
CA ALA A 159 -37.88 2.35 -13.59
C ALA A 159 -36.60 1.57 -13.92
N GLU A 160 -36.26 1.45 -15.21
CA GLU A 160 -35.01 0.83 -15.64
C GLU A 160 -33.79 1.58 -15.11
N ILE A 161 -33.76 2.91 -15.28
CA ILE A 161 -32.65 3.75 -14.79
C ILE A 161 -32.48 3.56 -13.27
N ARG A 162 -33.59 3.50 -12.51
CA ARG A 162 -33.55 3.26 -11.07
C ARG A 162 -32.96 1.88 -10.72
N GLU A 163 -33.32 0.84 -11.46
CA GLU A 163 -32.79 -0.51 -11.24
C GLU A 163 -31.29 -0.59 -11.60
N GLN A 164 -30.86 0.08 -12.68
CA GLN A 164 -29.44 0.19 -13.02
C GLN A 164 -28.64 0.93 -11.93
N LEU A 165 -29.14 2.06 -11.44
CA LEU A 165 -28.49 2.77 -10.33
C LEU A 165 -28.43 1.91 -9.06
N LYS A 166 -29.53 1.22 -8.73
CA LYS A 166 -29.61 0.33 -7.57
C LYS A 166 -28.63 -0.84 -7.66
N SER A 167 -28.55 -1.50 -8.81
CA SER A 167 -27.61 -2.59 -9.06
C SER A 167 -26.15 -2.10 -9.04
N LYS A 168 -25.88 -0.88 -9.51
CA LYS A 168 -24.56 -0.26 -9.48
C LYS A 168 -24.16 0.31 -8.11
N GLN A 169 -25.12 0.53 -7.21
CA GLN A 169 -24.90 1.19 -5.91
C GLN A 169 -23.78 0.57 -5.05
N PRO A 170 -23.63 -0.78 -4.95
CA PRO A 170 -22.53 -1.37 -4.21
C PRO A 170 -21.15 -1.06 -4.82
N GLU A 171 -21.05 -0.99 -6.16
CA GLU A 171 -19.83 -0.60 -6.85
C GLU A 171 -19.51 0.87 -6.64
N ILE A 172 -20.51 1.75 -6.75
CA ILE A 172 -20.40 3.19 -6.46
C ILE A 172 -19.84 3.41 -5.04
N ALA A 173 -20.39 2.73 -4.04
CA ALA A 173 -19.94 2.86 -2.65
C ALA A 173 -18.50 2.39 -2.45
N ARG A 174 -18.12 1.25 -3.05
CA ARG A 174 -16.74 0.73 -3.00
C ARG A 174 -15.76 1.67 -3.71
N CYS A 175 -16.15 2.20 -4.86
CA CYS A 175 -15.37 3.11 -5.67
C CYS A 175 -15.08 4.44 -4.95
N TYR A 176 -16.09 5.05 -4.33
CA TYR A 176 -15.92 6.23 -3.48
C TYR A 176 -14.97 5.96 -2.31
N LYS A 177 -15.13 4.81 -1.64
CA LYS A 177 -14.24 4.41 -0.55
C LYS A 177 -12.79 4.34 -1.03
N VAL A 178 -12.52 3.75 -2.20
CA VAL A 178 -11.17 3.68 -2.77
C VAL A 178 -10.61 5.07 -3.07
N ALA A 179 -11.41 5.99 -3.64
CA ALA A 179 -10.96 7.35 -3.90
C ALA A 179 -10.55 8.07 -2.60
N VAL A 180 -11.37 7.98 -1.56
CA VAL A 180 -11.11 8.60 -0.24
C VAL A 180 -9.91 7.95 0.45
N GLU A 181 -9.85 6.62 0.48
CA GLU A 181 -8.73 5.89 1.08
C GLU A 181 -7.41 6.19 0.34
N THR A 182 -7.41 6.26 -0.99
CA THR A 182 -6.22 6.65 -1.75
C THR A 182 -5.74 8.03 -1.34
N LEU A 183 -6.64 9.02 -1.32
CA LEU A 183 -6.33 10.39 -0.88
C LEU A 183 -5.75 10.41 0.54
N ALA A 184 -6.35 9.66 1.48
CA ALA A 184 -5.87 9.58 2.86
C ALA A 184 -4.47 8.97 2.96
N PHE A 185 -4.23 7.84 2.28
CA PHE A 185 -2.93 7.16 2.35
C PHE A 185 -1.81 7.95 1.66
N ILE A 186 -2.07 8.59 0.52
CA ILE A 186 -1.04 9.44 -0.11
C ILE A 186 -0.81 10.71 0.71
N SER A 187 -1.83 11.32 1.31
CA SER A 187 -1.65 12.51 2.16
C SER A 187 -0.84 12.20 3.42
N TYR A 188 -1.15 11.10 4.09
CA TYR A 188 -0.39 10.63 5.25
C TYR A 188 1.06 10.34 4.86
N THR A 189 1.28 9.59 3.78
CA THR A 189 2.64 9.26 3.30
C THR A 189 3.41 10.51 2.90
N HIS A 190 2.78 11.44 2.18
CA HIS A 190 3.37 12.72 1.80
C HIS A 190 3.83 13.50 3.05
N GLY A 191 2.98 13.67 4.06
CA GLY A 191 3.34 14.35 5.30
C GLY A 191 4.52 13.70 6.03
N ARG A 192 4.55 12.37 6.14
CA ARG A 192 5.65 11.64 6.80
C ARG A 192 6.97 11.71 6.03
N ILE A 193 6.92 11.78 4.70
CA ILE A 193 8.12 12.00 3.88
C ILE A 193 8.57 13.46 3.98
N ALA A 194 7.63 14.41 3.92
CA ALA A 194 7.89 15.84 4.03
C ALA A 194 8.60 16.16 5.35
N GLU A 195 8.08 15.68 6.48
CA GLU A 195 8.69 15.82 7.80
C GLU A 195 10.12 15.28 7.82
N PHE A 196 10.34 14.08 7.27
CA PHE A 196 11.67 13.50 7.16
C PHE A 196 12.62 14.36 6.31
N LEU A 197 12.17 14.83 5.14
CA LEU A 197 12.98 15.66 4.25
C LEU A 197 13.29 17.03 4.86
N GLU A 198 12.35 17.61 5.62
CA GLU A 198 12.57 18.85 6.37
C GLU A 198 13.61 18.64 7.47
N ILE A 199 13.41 17.66 8.36
CA ILE A 199 14.36 17.37 9.44
C ILE A 199 15.75 17.11 8.87
N MET A 200 15.87 16.20 7.90
CA MET A 200 17.18 15.83 7.35
C MET A 200 17.81 16.96 6.51
N GLY A 201 17.02 17.74 5.77
CA GLY A 201 17.50 18.86 4.98
C GLY A 201 17.93 20.07 5.82
N HIS A 202 17.29 20.30 6.97
CA HIS A 202 17.67 21.36 7.91
C HIS A 202 18.87 20.98 8.80
N ASN A 203 19.12 19.68 9.00
CA ASN A 203 20.31 19.18 9.71
C ASN A 203 21.56 19.28 8.82
N ARG A 204 22.02 20.52 8.61
CA ARG A 204 23.20 20.88 7.81
C ARG A 204 24.16 21.78 8.59
N GLY A 205 25.46 21.56 8.42
CA GLY A 205 26.54 22.37 8.99
C GLY A 205 26.97 23.54 8.08
N ALA A 206 27.84 24.41 8.61
CA ALA A 206 28.30 25.64 7.94
C ALA A 206 29.09 25.39 6.63
N THR A 207 29.70 24.23 6.46
CA THR A 207 30.52 23.82 5.31
C THR A 207 29.77 22.94 4.30
N ASN A 208 28.43 23.01 4.28
CA ASN A 208 27.50 22.23 3.43
C ASN A 208 27.45 20.72 3.72
N TYR A 209 28.02 20.22 4.81
CA TYR A 209 27.73 18.85 5.28
C TYR A 209 26.28 18.75 5.73
N GLY A 210 25.58 17.66 5.44
CA GLY A 210 24.21 17.46 5.93
C GLY A 210 23.75 16.01 5.93
N CYS A 211 22.52 15.76 6.37
CA CYS A 211 22.00 14.40 6.46
C CYS A 211 21.52 13.80 5.12
N LEU A 212 21.35 14.64 4.08
CA LEU A 212 21.00 14.21 2.72
C LEU A 212 22.10 14.65 1.74
N ALA A 213 22.67 13.72 0.98
CA ALA A 213 23.64 14.04 -0.05
C ALA A 213 22.95 14.77 -1.22
N LYS A 214 23.66 15.71 -1.85
CA LYS A 214 23.20 16.50 -3.00
C LYS A 214 22.74 15.62 -4.15
N LEU A 215 21.62 15.97 -4.79
CA LEU A 215 21.10 15.17 -5.92
C LEU A 215 22.04 15.12 -7.13
N SER A 216 22.72 16.23 -7.43
CA SER A 216 23.67 16.33 -8.55
C SER A 216 25.02 15.66 -8.26
N SER A 217 25.28 15.27 -7.01
CA SER A 217 26.49 14.57 -6.60
C SER A 217 26.12 13.55 -5.51
N PRO A 218 25.46 12.44 -5.90
CA PRO A 218 24.73 11.56 -4.98
C PRO A 218 25.61 10.81 -3.97
N THR A 219 26.93 10.79 -4.17
CA THR A 219 27.92 10.23 -3.24
C THR A 219 28.64 11.30 -2.41
N SER A 220 28.38 12.59 -2.69
CA SER A 220 29.00 13.70 -1.97
C SER A 220 28.41 13.83 -0.57
N THR A 221 29.27 14.20 0.37
CA THR A 221 28.90 14.58 1.73
C THR A 221 28.20 15.94 1.79
N THR A 222 28.21 16.69 0.68
CA THR A 222 27.54 17.98 0.56
C THR A 222 26.03 17.83 0.40
N THR A 223 25.26 18.76 0.98
CA THR A 223 23.79 18.81 0.88
C THR A 223 23.32 20.05 0.13
N ASP A 224 22.15 19.97 -0.51
CA ASP A 224 21.48 21.16 -1.03
C ASP A 224 20.94 22.01 0.14
N THR A 225 20.67 23.30 -0.11
CA THR A 225 19.96 24.09 0.91
C THR A 225 18.58 23.49 1.17
N ALA A 226 18.10 23.53 2.42
CA ALA A 226 16.75 23.08 2.74
C ALA A 226 15.72 23.74 1.83
N ALA A 227 15.79 25.07 1.61
CA ALA A 227 14.88 25.77 0.69
C ALA A 227 14.87 25.19 -0.74
N ALA A 228 16.05 24.89 -1.31
CA ALA A 228 16.15 24.30 -2.65
C ALA A 228 15.60 22.87 -2.70
N LEU A 229 15.85 22.07 -1.66
CA LEU A 229 15.34 20.71 -1.55
C LEU A 229 13.81 20.70 -1.40
N LEU A 230 13.28 21.47 -0.45
CA LEU A 230 11.84 21.55 -0.18
C LEU A 230 11.05 22.07 -1.39
N SER A 231 11.62 23.03 -2.14
CA SER A 231 11.03 23.52 -3.38
C SER A 231 11.01 22.45 -4.47
N THR A 232 12.11 21.69 -4.63
CA THR A 232 12.23 20.65 -5.67
C THR A 232 11.34 19.45 -5.38
N CYS A 233 11.21 19.05 -4.11
CA CYS A 233 10.43 17.90 -3.69
C CYS A 233 8.94 18.20 -3.51
N LYS A 234 8.53 19.48 -3.59
CA LYS A 234 7.14 19.93 -3.35
C LYS A 234 6.50 19.28 -2.13
N ILE A 235 7.16 19.38 -0.99
CA ILE A 235 6.76 18.75 0.28
C ILE A 235 5.45 19.27 0.89
N LYS A 236 4.81 20.23 0.24
CA LYS A 236 3.50 20.75 0.59
C LYS A 236 2.53 20.44 -0.54
N PRO A 237 1.30 19.98 -0.25
CA PRO A 237 0.27 19.80 -1.27
C PRO A 237 0.00 21.11 -2.04
N ASP A 238 -0.10 21.02 -3.36
CA ASP A 238 -0.68 22.08 -4.19
C ASP A 238 -2.22 21.92 -4.21
N ASP A 239 -2.95 22.87 -4.79
CA ASP A 239 -4.40 22.75 -4.96
C ASP A 239 -4.78 21.48 -5.75
N ILE A 240 -5.83 20.79 -5.28
CA ILE A 240 -6.29 19.53 -5.87
C ILE A 240 -7.28 19.84 -6.99
N THR A 241 -7.00 19.33 -8.19
CA THR A 241 -7.85 19.47 -9.38
C THR A 241 -8.06 18.11 -10.04
N ALA A 242 -9.20 17.83 -10.66
CA ALA A 242 -9.38 16.53 -11.33
C ALA A 242 -8.36 16.33 -12.48
N GLY A 243 -7.63 15.22 -12.47
CA GLY A 243 -6.55 14.95 -13.44
C GLY A 243 -6.22 13.46 -13.58
N SER A 244 -5.39 13.10 -14.56
CA SER A 244 -4.97 11.70 -14.80
C SER A 244 -3.53 11.55 -15.23
N GLU A 245 -2.70 12.47 -14.80
CA GLU A 245 -1.28 12.43 -15.03
C GLU A 245 -0.68 11.18 -14.36
N PRO A 246 0.17 10.42 -15.05
CA PRO A 246 0.88 9.30 -14.44
C PRO A 246 1.92 9.82 -13.44
N THR A 247 2.17 9.03 -12.39
CA THR A 247 3.30 9.27 -11.49
C THR A 247 4.56 8.57 -12.02
N ALA A 248 5.73 9.14 -11.69
CA ALA A 248 7.02 8.57 -12.02
C ALA A 248 7.42 7.42 -11.09
N VAL A 249 7.05 7.50 -9.80
CA VAL A 249 7.46 6.53 -8.78
C VAL A 249 6.36 5.50 -8.47
N LEU A 250 5.13 5.92 -8.18
CA LEU A 250 4.04 5.02 -7.80
C LEU A 250 3.39 4.40 -9.05
N LYS A 251 3.69 3.12 -9.30
CA LYS A 251 3.22 2.35 -10.47
C LYS A 251 2.35 1.18 -10.02
N MET A 252 1.64 0.57 -10.97
CA MET A 252 0.91 -0.69 -10.71
C MET A 252 1.83 -1.81 -10.22
N SER A 253 3.12 -1.79 -10.60
CA SER A 253 4.11 -2.77 -10.16
C SER A 253 4.73 -2.49 -8.79
N GLY A 254 4.53 -1.31 -8.19
CA GLY A 254 5.19 -0.89 -6.95
C GLY A 254 5.77 0.52 -7.04
N PHE A 255 6.77 0.82 -6.22
CA PHE A 255 7.42 2.13 -6.13
C PHE A 255 8.78 2.13 -6.86
N ASP A 256 8.79 2.63 -8.10
CA ASP A 256 9.99 2.63 -8.93
C ASP A 256 11.17 3.38 -8.28
N GLY A 257 12.37 2.83 -8.43
CA GLY A 257 13.58 3.34 -7.78
C GLY A 257 13.67 3.10 -6.26
N MET A 258 12.62 2.60 -5.60
CA MET A 258 12.64 2.30 -4.15
C MET A 258 13.14 0.88 -3.85
N THR A 259 14.40 0.62 -4.21
CA THR A 259 14.98 -0.74 -4.34
C THR A 259 15.75 -1.27 -3.14
N HIS A 260 16.00 -0.47 -2.10
CA HIS A 260 16.85 -0.88 -0.99
C HIS A 260 16.09 -1.53 0.16
N SER A 261 16.81 -2.34 0.95
CA SER A 261 16.39 -2.86 2.24
C SER A 261 16.33 -1.73 3.28
N THR A 262 15.34 -1.78 4.17
CA THR A 262 14.96 -0.64 5.03
C THR A 262 16.01 -0.11 6.00
N GLY A 263 17.16 -0.79 6.23
CA GLY A 263 18.17 -0.32 7.18
C GLY A 263 19.07 0.80 6.63
N LEU A 264 19.58 1.69 7.47
CA LEU A 264 20.53 2.75 7.08
C LEU A 264 21.99 2.28 7.01
N ASP A 265 22.25 1.17 6.31
CA ASP A 265 23.59 0.59 6.25
C ASP A 265 24.57 1.37 5.34
N ASN A 266 25.83 0.91 5.29
CA ASN A 266 26.90 1.55 4.51
C ASN A 266 26.64 1.57 2.99
N SER A 267 25.67 0.81 2.47
CA SER A 267 25.29 0.85 1.05
C SER A 267 24.35 2.02 0.72
N ILE A 268 23.75 2.64 1.74
CA ILE A 268 22.81 3.75 1.61
C ILE A 268 23.45 5.08 2.04
N LEU A 269 24.45 5.03 2.91
CA LEU A 269 25.19 6.20 3.38
C LEU A 269 26.38 6.53 2.46
N THR A 270 26.76 7.81 2.40
CA THR A 270 28.03 8.23 1.78
C THR A 270 29.19 7.68 2.62
N SER A 271 30.27 7.24 1.98
CA SER A 271 31.49 6.84 2.69
C SER A 271 32.15 8.02 3.43
N THR A 272 33.08 7.69 4.34
CA THR A 272 33.87 8.59 5.22
C THR A 272 34.02 10.02 4.70
N GLY A 273 33.65 10.99 5.56
CA GLY A 273 33.79 12.43 5.28
C GLY A 273 32.56 13.28 5.65
N ASN A 274 31.48 12.69 6.18
CA ASN A 274 30.36 13.42 6.78
C ASN A 274 30.04 12.89 8.17
N GLU A 275 31.00 13.03 9.06
CA GLU A 275 30.88 12.62 10.46
C GLU A 275 29.83 13.41 11.27
N ASN A 276 29.08 14.29 10.60
CA ASN A 276 28.29 15.34 11.24
C ASN A 276 26.78 15.03 11.29
N CYS A 277 26.26 14.06 10.52
CA CYS A 277 24.85 13.69 10.63
C CYS A 277 24.63 12.66 11.75
N VAL A 278 24.35 13.17 12.95
CA VAL A 278 24.00 12.36 14.13
C VAL A 278 22.76 11.47 13.89
N LEU A 279 21.81 11.94 13.08
CA LEU A 279 20.56 11.23 12.78
C LEU A 279 20.75 9.90 12.02
N THR A 280 21.86 9.75 11.30
CA THR A 280 22.21 8.54 10.55
C THR A 280 23.35 7.77 11.21
N SER A 281 23.85 8.19 12.37
CA SER A 281 25.01 7.57 13.02
C SER A 281 24.74 6.15 13.53
N ALA A 282 25.63 5.19 13.23
CA ALA A 282 25.62 3.88 13.89
C ALA A 282 26.34 3.86 15.25
N THR A 283 26.78 5.02 15.74
CA THR A 283 27.33 5.13 17.09
C THR A 283 26.18 5.19 18.08
N ALA A 284 26.15 4.25 19.03
CA ALA A 284 25.10 4.16 20.04
C ALA A 284 24.91 5.49 20.81
N ALA A 285 26.01 6.06 21.31
CA ALA A 285 26.06 7.28 22.11
C ALA A 285 25.54 8.55 21.43
N ASP A 286 25.43 8.57 20.10
CA ASP A 286 25.15 9.79 19.35
C ASP A 286 23.68 10.26 19.46
N LEU A 287 22.72 9.35 19.62
CA LEU A 287 21.29 9.67 19.48
C LEU A 287 20.51 9.82 20.78
N ASN A 288 20.65 8.87 21.72
CA ASN A 288 19.72 8.77 22.84
C ASN A 288 20.30 8.16 24.14
N SER A 289 21.48 7.55 24.10
CA SER A 289 22.24 7.07 25.28
C SER A 289 23.47 6.31 24.81
N ASP A 290 24.34 5.88 25.72
CA ASP A 290 25.48 4.99 25.43
C ASP A 290 25.08 3.66 24.76
N THR A 291 23.80 3.28 24.82
CA THR A 291 23.26 2.06 24.20
C THR A 291 22.52 2.33 22.88
N GLY A 292 22.26 3.59 22.52
CA GLY A 292 21.53 3.94 21.30
C GLY A 292 20.06 3.48 21.32
N PRO A 293 19.33 3.69 20.20
CA PRO A 293 17.94 3.28 20.11
C PRO A 293 17.81 1.76 20.09
N GLN A 294 17.06 1.22 21.06
CA GLN A 294 16.78 -0.21 21.21
C GLN A 294 15.68 -0.72 20.26
N GLU A 295 14.88 0.21 19.72
CA GLU A 295 13.81 -0.06 18.77
C GLU A 295 14.12 0.66 17.44
N ASP A 296 13.58 0.14 16.34
CA ASP A 296 13.73 0.77 15.03
C ASP A 296 12.95 2.09 14.99
N ILE A 297 13.64 3.19 14.65
CA ILE A 297 13.03 4.49 14.40
C ILE A 297 12.62 4.56 12.92
N PRO A 298 11.32 4.69 12.61
CA PRO A 298 10.81 4.67 11.25
C PRO A 298 10.85 6.06 10.61
N PHE A 299 11.88 6.31 9.83
CA PHE A 299 12.02 7.50 8.99
C PHE A 299 11.26 7.35 7.66
N ALA A 300 10.75 8.46 7.14
CA ALA A 300 9.99 8.52 5.89
C ALA A 300 8.92 7.41 5.83
N ASN A 301 8.03 7.38 6.82
CA ASN A 301 6.96 6.39 6.92
C ASN A 301 7.45 4.92 6.94
N GLY A 302 8.65 4.69 7.50
CA GLY A 302 9.26 3.37 7.67
C GLY A 302 10.11 2.90 6.48
N TYR A 303 10.25 3.71 5.43
CA TYR A 303 11.12 3.39 4.30
C TYR A 303 12.59 3.27 4.70
N PHE A 304 13.03 4.16 5.58
CA PHE A 304 14.31 4.08 6.25
C PHE A 304 14.10 3.73 7.72
N LEU A 305 14.97 2.87 8.26
CA LEU A 305 14.95 2.44 9.64
C LEU A 305 16.30 2.72 10.26
N LYS A 306 16.24 3.51 11.32
CA LYS A 306 17.38 3.79 12.15
C LYS A 306 17.36 2.85 13.35
N HIS A 307 18.49 2.17 13.57
CA HIS A 307 18.75 1.33 14.74
C HIS A 307 20.16 1.58 15.26
N GLN A 308 20.51 1.13 16.48
CA GLN A 308 21.85 1.33 17.05
C GLN A 308 22.98 0.92 16.10
N THR A 309 22.83 -0.18 15.36
CA THR A 309 23.85 -0.74 14.46
C THR A 309 23.68 -0.37 12.99
N ASN A 310 22.59 0.31 12.62
CA ASN A 310 22.22 0.60 11.23
C ASN A 310 22.20 -0.61 10.27
N THR A 311 22.09 -1.83 10.79
CA THR A 311 22.05 -3.05 9.97
C THR A 311 20.77 -3.10 9.13
N ALA A 312 20.86 -3.70 7.95
CA ALA A 312 19.68 -4.03 7.15
C ALA A 312 18.66 -4.84 7.99
N ARG A 313 17.40 -4.38 8.00
CA ARG A 313 16.33 -4.96 8.84
C ARG A 313 15.40 -5.89 8.07
N THR A 314 15.15 -5.64 6.79
CA THR A 314 14.32 -6.51 5.93
C THR A 314 14.77 -6.48 4.46
N ASN A 315 14.61 -7.61 3.76
CA ASN A 315 14.92 -7.76 2.32
C ASN A 315 13.70 -7.54 1.41
N HIS A 316 12.74 -6.70 1.80
CA HIS A 316 11.52 -6.48 1.02
C HIS A 316 11.51 -5.07 0.42
N PRO A 317 12.25 -4.85 -0.68
CA PRO A 317 12.16 -3.59 -1.40
C PRO A 317 10.75 -3.44 -1.97
N ILE A 318 10.25 -2.21 -2.00
CA ILE A 318 8.87 -1.92 -2.41
C ILE A 318 8.75 -1.53 -3.88
N ASN A 319 9.84 -1.70 -4.65
CA ASN A 319 9.88 -1.45 -6.09
C ASN A 319 9.12 -2.50 -6.92
N SER A 320 8.87 -3.67 -6.35
CA SER A 320 8.07 -4.72 -6.95
C SER A 320 7.11 -5.29 -5.92
N LEU A 321 5.83 -4.96 -6.04
CA LEU A 321 4.76 -5.40 -5.17
C LEU A 321 3.79 -6.28 -5.97
N SER A 322 3.30 -7.35 -5.32
CA SER A 322 2.27 -8.23 -5.87
C SER A 322 1.02 -8.17 -4.99
N LYS A 323 -0.12 -8.65 -5.51
CA LYS A 323 -1.36 -8.76 -4.72
C LYS A 323 -1.22 -9.69 -3.50
N GLN A 324 -0.19 -10.54 -3.45
CA GLN A 324 0.10 -11.33 -2.23
C GLN A 324 0.72 -10.45 -1.13
N ALA A 325 1.38 -9.35 -1.48
CA ALA A 325 1.97 -8.40 -0.53
C ALA A 325 0.91 -7.65 0.29
N SER A 326 -0.32 -7.49 -0.21
CA SER A 326 -1.43 -6.86 0.52
C SER A 326 -2.14 -7.80 1.50
N GLY A 327 -1.91 -9.11 1.40
CA GLY A 327 -2.47 -10.15 2.28
C GLY A 327 -1.60 -10.54 3.48
N LEU A 328 -0.39 -9.98 3.61
CA LEU A 328 0.49 -10.31 4.73
C LEU A 328 -0.07 -9.69 6.02
N PRO A 329 -0.41 -10.52 7.03
CA PRO A 329 -0.98 -10.04 8.28
C PRO A 329 0.03 -9.14 8.98
N ASN A 330 -0.40 -7.91 9.26
CA ASN A 330 0.13 -6.93 10.21
C ASN A 330 1.57 -7.12 10.75
N LYS A 331 2.34 -6.02 10.67
CA LYS A 331 3.65 -5.70 11.33
C LYS A 331 4.89 -5.57 10.42
N GLY A 332 4.73 -5.13 9.17
CA GLY A 332 5.86 -4.72 8.33
C GLY A 332 6.14 -3.21 8.44
N GLN A 333 7.41 -2.81 8.50
CA GLN A 333 7.85 -1.41 8.60
C GLN A 333 7.40 -0.53 7.41
N ASN A 334 7.14 -1.11 6.23
CA ASN A 334 6.67 -0.42 5.02
C ASN A 334 5.14 -0.55 4.76
N GLN A 335 4.34 -0.97 5.73
CA GLN A 335 2.93 -1.33 5.49
C GLN A 335 2.10 -0.18 4.89
N GLN A 336 2.40 1.07 5.23
CA GLN A 336 1.66 2.22 4.72
C GLN A 336 1.91 2.45 3.23
N TYR A 337 3.12 2.20 2.73
CA TYR A 337 3.43 2.21 1.30
C TYR A 337 2.65 1.12 0.56
N VAL A 338 2.58 -0.10 1.14
CA VAL A 338 1.83 -1.21 0.54
C VAL A 338 0.33 -0.90 0.46
N ARG A 339 -0.25 -0.28 1.51
CA ARG A 339 -1.65 0.16 1.52
C ARG A 339 -1.92 1.25 0.49
N LEU A 340 -1.02 2.24 0.39
CA LEU A 340 -1.10 3.27 -0.65
C LEU A 340 -1.09 2.63 -2.05
N TRP A 341 -0.15 1.71 -2.31
CA TRP A 341 -0.05 1.03 -3.60
C TRP A 341 -1.30 0.21 -3.93
N ASP A 342 -1.82 -0.57 -2.98
CA ASP A 342 -3.04 -1.36 -3.17
C ASP A 342 -4.23 -0.49 -3.57
N LYS A 343 -4.38 0.67 -2.91
CA LYS A 343 -5.45 1.61 -3.24
C LYS A 343 -5.24 2.32 -4.57
N TYR A 344 -4.00 2.66 -4.91
CA TYR A 344 -3.66 3.20 -6.22
C TYR A 344 -3.99 2.22 -7.36
N VAL A 345 -3.69 0.93 -7.20
CA VAL A 345 -4.03 -0.11 -8.17
C VAL A 345 -5.55 -0.25 -8.30
N GLN A 346 -6.30 -0.24 -7.19
CA GLN A 346 -7.76 -0.28 -7.22
C GLN A 346 -8.35 0.97 -7.89
N LEU A 347 -7.78 2.15 -7.62
CA LEU A 347 -8.22 3.42 -8.20
C LEU A 347 -8.17 3.36 -9.73
N GLU A 348 -7.07 2.85 -10.31
CA GLU A 348 -6.92 2.73 -11.76
C GLU A 348 -7.95 1.79 -12.40
N GLY A 349 -8.25 0.68 -11.73
CA GLY A 349 -9.31 -0.24 -12.15
C GLY A 349 -10.68 0.45 -12.18
N TRP A 350 -11.01 1.20 -11.13
CA TRP A 350 -12.29 1.89 -11.03
C TRP A 350 -12.44 3.08 -11.99
N GLU A 351 -11.37 3.85 -12.22
CA GLU A 351 -11.36 4.91 -13.24
C GLU A 351 -11.77 4.35 -14.61
N THR A 352 -11.27 3.17 -14.96
CA THR A 352 -11.63 2.49 -16.21
C THR A 352 -13.12 2.11 -16.23
N SER A 353 -13.65 1.57 -15.13
CA SER A 353 -15.06 1.16 -15.04
C SER A 353 -16.07 2.31 -15.16
N PHE A 354 -15.74 3.51 -14.69
CA PHE A 354 -16.64 4.67 -14.74
C PHE A 354 -16.38 5.60 -15.93
N LYS A 355 -15.29 5.40 -16.69
CA LYS A 355 -14.92 6.25 -17.84
C LYS A 355 -15.99 6.31 -18.94
N ALA A 356 -16.73 5.22 -19.16
CA ALA A 356 -17.76 5.15 -20.18
C ALA A 356 -19.01 6.00 -19.84
N GLY A 357 -19.18 6.41 -18.58
CA GLY A 357 -20.37 7.12 -18.13
C GLY A 357 -21.62 6.24 -18.09
N PHE A 358 -22.77 6.87 -17.87
CA PHE A 358 -24.06 6.20 -17.91
C PHE A 358 -24.56 6.13 -19.36
N SER A 359 -24.81 4.93 -19.85
CA SER A 359 -25.38 4.69 -21.18
C SER A 359 -26.89 4.48 -21.10
N LYS A 360 -27.61 5.05 -22.06
CA LYS A 360 -29.03 4.75 -22.24
C LYS A 360 -29.21 3.28 -22.63
N THR A 361 -30.20 2.63 -22.03
CA THR A 361 -30.62 1.27 -22.37
C THR A 361 -31.25 1.24 -23.75
N ASP A 362 -30.84 0.30 -24.61
CA ASP A 362 -31.45 0.14 -25.92
C ASP A 362 -32.89 -0.42 -25.83
N ALA A 363 -33.62 -0.29 -26.94
CA ALA A 363 -35.02 -0.68 -27.03
C ALA A 363 -35.27 -2.15 -26.67
N GLU A 364 -34.41 -3.06 -27.13
CA GLU A 364 -34.62 -4.50 -26.91
C GLU A 364 -34.35 -4.87 -25.46
N ALA A 365 -33.32 -4.31 -24.86
CA ALA A 365 -33.06 -4.48 -23.44
C ALA A 365 -34.20 -3.91 -22.57
N LEU A 366 -34.79 -2.76 -22.96
CA LEU A 366 -35.97 -2.21 -22.28
C LEU A 366 -37.18 -3.15 -22.36
N LYS A 367 -37.43 -3.79 -23.51
CA LYS A 367 -38.54 -4.76 -23.63
C LYS A 367 -38.37 -5.96 -22.70
N GLN A 368 -37.12 -6.40 -22.48
CA GLN A 368 -36.82 -7.55 -21.63
C GLN A 368 -36.75 -7.19 -20.14
N SER A 369 -36.66 -5.92 -19.78
CA SER A 369 -36.52 -5.49 -18.39
C SER A 369 -37.74 -5.80 -17.54
N THR A 370 -37.53 -6.58 -16.48
CA THR A 370 -38.54 -6.83 -15.43
C THR A 370 -38.94 -5.53 -14.72
N ALA A 371 -38.01 -4.57 -14.56
CA ALA A 371 -38.31 -3.29 -13.93
C ALA A 371 -39.29 -2.47 -14.78
N VAL A 372 -39.08 -2.44 -16.11
CA VAL A 372 -39.98 -1.80 -17.08
C VAL A 372 -41.37 -2.44 -17.04
N LYS A 373 -41.44 -3.77 -17.21
CA LYS A 373 -42.70 -4.52 -17.21
C LYS A 373 -43.49 -4.34 -15.90
N THR A 374 -42.78 -4.37 -14.76
CA THR A 374 -43.36 -4.16 -13.43
C THR A 374 -43.93 -2.74 -13.28
N ALA A 375 -43.18 -1.72 -13.71
CA ALA A 375 -43.62 -0.33 -13.59
C ALA A 375 -44.86 -0.04 -14.45
N ILE A 376 -44.87 -0.52 -15.70
CA ILE A 376 -46.00 -0.35 -16.62
C ILE A 376 -47.24 -1.08 -16.10
N ARG A 377 -47.08 -2.33 -15.65
CA ARG A 377 -48.18 -3.08 -15.03
C ARG A 377 -48.79 -2.32 -13.86
N ASN A 378 -47.96 -1.85 -12.92
CA ASN A 378 -48.46 -1.24 -11.70
C ASN A 378 -49.34 0.00 -11.95
N ILE A 379 -49.11 0.69 -13.06
CA ILE A 379 -49.93 1.82 -13.50
C ILE A 379 -51.24 1.34 -14.12
N ILE A 380 -51.18 0.38 -15.04
CA ILE A 380 -52.35 -0.11 -15.79
C ILE A 380 -53.33 -0.82 -14.87
N ASP A 381 -52.81 -1.70 -14.01
CA ASP A 381 -53.63 -2.48 -13.08
C ASP A 381 -54.02 -1.67 -11.84
N ASN A 382 -53.43 -0.48 -11.66
CA ASN A 382 -53.53 0.36 -10.46
C ASN A 382 -53.28 -0.45 -9.16
N LYS A 383 -52.28 -1.34 -9.21
CA LYS A 383 -51.92 -2.27 -8.13
C LYS A 383 -50.41 -2.38 -8.04
N SER A 384 -49.87 -2.45 -6.84
CA SER A 384 -48.45 -2.76 -6.63
C SER A 384 -48.20 -4.27 -6.67
N GLY A 385 -47.18 -4.70 -7.40
CA GLY A 385 -46.71 -6.09 -7.36
C GLY A 385 -45.54 -6.30 -8.30
N ALA A 386 -44.83 -7.42 -8.14
CA ALA A 386 -43.83 -7.84 -9.12
C ALA A 386 -44.53 -8.38 -10.37
N TYR A 387 -43.96 -8.14 -11.54
CA TYR A 387 -44.41 -8.78 -12.77
C TYR A 387 -43.90 -10.23 -12.85
N GLU A 388 -44.80 -11.20 -13.09
CA GLU A 388 -44.51 -12.63 -13.23
C GLU A 388 -44.85 -13.14 -14.65
N ASP A 389 -43.84 -13.43 -15.49
CA ASP A 389 -44.04 -13.77 -16.92
C ASP A 389 -45.06 -14.89 -17.22
N ASN A 390 -45.25 -15.81 -16.26
CA ASN A 390 -46.15 -16.95 -16.34
C ASN A 390 -47.59 -16.68 -15.86
N LYS A 391 -47.84 -15.53 -15.23
CA LYS A 391 -49.16 -15.15 -14.69
C LYS A 391 -49.71 -13.83 -15.25
N GLU A 392 -48.85 -13.02 -15.85
CA GLU A 392 -49.19 -11.67 -16.28
C GLU A 392 -49.79 -11.63 -17.70
N ASN A 393 -50.57 -10.58 -17.95
CA ASN A 393 -51.39 -10.44 -19.14
C ASN A 393 -50.55 -10.16 -20.42
N GLU A 394 -50.89 -10.85 -21.50
CA GLU A 394 -50.36 -10.63 -22.85
C GLU A 394 -50.47 -9.16 -23.31
N ALA A 395 -51.48 -8.44 -22.82
CA ALA A 395 -51.64 -7.01 -23.08
C ALA A 395 -50.45 -6.16 -22.59
N ILE A 396 -49.81 -6.52 -21.47
CA ILE A 396 -48.64 -5.79 -20.95
C ILE A 396 -47.44 -6.05 -21.85
N LYS A 397 -47.25 -7.31 -22.29
CA LYS A 397 -46.18 -7.70 -23.21
C LYS A 397 -46.32 -6.95 -24.54
N GLN A 398 -47.52 -6.96 -25.13
CA GLN A 398 -47.83 -6.23 -26.36
C GLN A 398 -47.63 -4.72 -26.23
N LEU A 399 -48.02 -4.14 -25.07
CA LEU A 399 -47.81 -2.71 -24.84
C LEU A 399 -46.32 -2.38 -24.74
N VAL A 400 -45.52 -3.15 -24.00
CA VAL A 400 -44.07 -2.96 -23.90
C VAL A 400 -43.41 -3.03 -25.28
N GLU A 401 -43.80 -4.00 -26.12
CA GLU A 401 -43.32 -4.07 -27.51
C GLU A 401 -43.77 -2.89 -28.37
N LYS A 402 -44.98 -2.35 -28.13
CA LYS A 402 -45.46 -1.15 -28.82
C LYS A 402 -44.65 0.09 -28.43
N LEU A 403 -44.30 0.23 -27.14
CA LEU A 403 -43.68 1.43 -26.58
C LEU A 403 -42.19 1.56 -26.90
N PHE A 404 -41.44 0.45 -26.88
CA PHE A 404 -40.00 0.49 -27.10
C PHE A 404 -39.68 -0.16 -28.44
N LYS A 405 -39.35 0.64 -29.47
CA LYS A 405 -38.98 0.15 -30.79
C LYS A 405 -37.69 0.81 -31.24
N PRO A 406 -36.88 0.16 -32.11
CA PRO A 406 -35.75 0.82 -32.73
C PRO A 406 -36.20 2.05 -33.54
N GLY A 407 -35.58 3.22 -33.34
CA GLY A 407 -35.81 4.43 -34.15
C GLY A 407 -35.83 5.75 -33.35
N GLU A 408 -35.58 6.89 -34.02
CA GLU A 408 -35.51 8.23 -33.40
C GLU A 408 -36.84 8.69 -32.76
N ASP A 409 -37.97 8.14 -33.22
CA ASP A 409 -39.32 8.54 -32.77
C ASP A 409 -39.87 7.71 -31.59
N ASN A 410 -39.14 6.69 -31.13
CA ASN A 410 -39.68 5.64 -30.26
C ASN A 410 -39.03 5.59 -28.87
N TYR A 411 -39.04 6.69 -28.12
CA TYR A 411 -38.67 6.79 -26.70
C TYR A 411 -37.31 6.16 -26.28
N THR A 412 -36.44 5.83 -27.25
CA THR A 412 -35.12 5.18 -27.10
C THR A 412 -33.95 6.07 -27.44
#